data_AF-A0AA39R721-F1
#
_entry.id   AF-A0AA39R721-F1
#
_cell.length_a   1.000
_cell.length_b   1.000
_cell.length_c   1.000
_cell.angle_alpha   90.00
_cell.angle_beta   90.00
_cell.angle_gamma   90.00
#
_symmetry.space_group_name_H-M   'P 1'
#
loop_
_entity.id
_entity.type
_entity.pdbx_description
1 polymer ?
#
loop_
_entity_poly.entity_id
_entity_poly.type
_entity_poly.pdbx_seq_one_letter_code
_entity_poly.pdbx_strand_id
1 'polypeptide(L)'
;MVLRPGPGRARTTFRLENPSIRSQAMETPLDTSDNATPQIIDVDPAGDVILTVGSEKNDDHARLRVSSKVLSLASPVFAAMVSPKWSDSANKASSSEPQHISLPEDDSSPMEWICQILHFREDISTNKDIPFLVSVAQLCDKYDFKPPIKPWVGLCLEPAKITTFNVGKEADLTGLMFISSVFRDSETFWSSSAGLLYAIPVPDLVYRCELGSRAATLLEDNAFGKRTSNHSVVIAC
;
A
#
# COMPACT_ATOMS: atom_id res chain seq x y z
N MET A 1 -52.89 56.57 -44.45
CA MET A 1 -52.21 57.49 -45.39
C MET A 1 -51.31 58.40 -44.56
N VAL A 2 -50.08 57.94 -44.36
CA VAL A 2 -48.82 58.63 -44.71
C VAL A 2 -48.66 60.01 -44.04
N LEU A 3 -47.67 60.12 -43.15
CA LEU A 3 -46.49 60.99 -43.26
C LEU A 3 -46.00 61.44 -41.88
N ARG A 4 -44.78 61.02 -41.54
CA ARG A 4 -43.91 61.73 -40.60
C ARG A 4 -43.63 63.14 -41.14
N PRO A 5 -43.35 64.11 -40.27
CA PRO A 5 -41.97 64.61 -40.24
C PRO A 5 -41.48 64.99 -38.82
N GLY A 6 -40.18 64.81 -38.57
CA GLY A 6 -39.46 65.46 -37.45
C GLY A 6 -38.99 66.88 -37.85
N PRO A 7 -37.82 67.35 -37.37
CA PRO A 7 -37.24 67.29 -36.03
C PRO A 7 -37.01 68.72 -35.47
N GLY A 8 -36.95 68.90 -34.14
CA GLY A 8 -36.79 70.23 -33.53
C GLY A 8 -35.92 70.19 -32.28
N ARG A 9 -34.84 70.96 -32.30
CA ARG A 9 -33.67 70.92 -31.41
C ARG A 9 -33.85 71.86 -30.21
N ALA A 10 -33.29 71.44 -29.06
CA ALA A 10 -32.51 72.23 -28.08
C ALA A 10 -33.04 72.46 -26.64
N ARG A 11 -32.13 72.15 -25.72
CA ARG A 11 -31.72 72.87 -24.48
C ARG A 11 -32.49 72.74 -23.15
N THR A 12 -31.79 72.10 -22.21
CA THR A 12 -31.52 72.50 -20.80
C THR A 12 -32.67 72.47 -19.79
N THR A 13 -32.59 71.61 -18.76
CA THR A 13 -32.39 71.98 -17.33
C THR A 13 -32.60 70.78 -16.36
N PHE A 14 -31.75 70.76 -15.32
CA PHE A 14 -31.97 70.36 -13.93
C PHE A 14 -32.60 68.99 -13.51
N ARG A 15 -31.71 68.18 -12.93
CA ARG A 15 -31.71 67.67 -11.53
C ARG A 15 -32.68 66.55 -11.08
N LEU A 16 -32.06 65.57 -10.39
CA LEU A 16 -32.58 64.53 -9.47
C LEU A 16 -33.30 63.38 -10.20
N GLU A 17 -32.96 62.10 -10.03
CA GLU A 17 -32.74 61.38 -8.77
C GLU A 17 -32.11 59.99 -9.06
N ASN A 18 -31.03 59.69 -8.34
CA ASN A 18 -30.68 58.44 -7.62
C ASN A 18 -30.78 57.04 -8.31
N PRO A 19 -30.22 55.98 -7.71
CA PRO A 19 -29.18 55.17 -8.35
C PRO A 19 -29.68 53.75 -8.65
N SER A 20 -28.93 53.00 -9.45
CA SER A 20 -28.62 51.58 -9.24
C SER A 20 -28.46 50.82 -10.55
N ILE A 21 -27.37 50.04 -10.55
CA ILE A 21 -27.13 48.82 -11.31
C ILE A 21 -26.52 49.01 -12.70
N ARG A 22 -25.20 49.06 -12.60
CA ARG A 22 -24.14 48.82 -13.57
C ARG A 22 -24.37 47.50 -14.33
N SER A 23 -24.44 47.64 -15.65
CA SER A 23 -23.93 46.77 -16.73
C SER A 23 -23.96 45.24 -16.58
N GLN A 24 -24.63 44.64 -17.56
CA GLN A 24 -24.38 43.31 -18.12
C GLN A 24 -22.88 42.97 -18.20
N ALA A 25 -22.52 41.78 -17.72
CA ALA A 25 -21.39 41.02 -18.22
C ALA A 25 -21.88 39.60 -18.52
N MET A 26 -21.72 39.26 -19.79
CA MET A 26 -21.76 37.95 -20.42
C MET A 26 -21.11 36.86 -19.53
N GLU A 27 -21.93 35.98 -18.95
CA GLU A 27 -21.45 34.72 -18.38
C GLU A 27 -21.35 33.68 -19.50
N THR A 28 -20.13 33.48 -19.99
CA THR A 28 -19.70 32.26 -20.65
C THR A 28 -19.88 31.06 -19.69
N PRO A 29 -20.38 29.90 -20.14
CA PRO A 29 -20.41 28.70 -19.32
C PRO A 29 -18.98 28.31 -18.93
N LEU A 30 -18.67 28.41 -17.64
CA LEU A 30 -17.52 27.75 -17.04
C LEU A 30 -17.86 26.25 -17.00
N ASP A 31 -17.37 25.49 -17.98
CA ASP A 31 -17.16 24.05 -17.82
C ASP A 31 -16.24 23.87 -16.61
N THR A 32 -16.89 23.61 -15.48
CA THR A 32 -16.25 23.20 -14.23
C THR A 32 -16.50 21.71 -14.10
N SER A 33 -15.77 20.91 -14.87
CA SER A 33 -15.62 19.49 -14.58
C SER A 33 -14.13 19.20 -14.58
N ASP A 34 -13.60 19.07 -13.37
CA ASP A 34 -12.87 17.88 -12.93
C ASP A 34 -12.29 18.16 -11.54
N ASN A 35 -13.19 18.38 -10.56
CA ASN A 35 -12.85 18.04 -9.18
C ASN A 35 -13.09 16.53 -9.05
N ALA A 36 -12.14 15.75 -9.57
CA ALA A 36 -12.18 14.30 -9.49
C ALA A 36 -12.04 13.91 -8.02
N THR A 37 -13.17 13.79 -7.33
CA THR A 37 -13.21 13.14 -6.03
C THR A 37 -12.66 11.73 -6.23
N PRO A 38 -11.65 11.31 -5.45
CA PRO A 38 -11.03 9.99 -5.63
C PRO A 38 -12.11 8.91 -5.55
N GLN A 39 -12.14 8.07 -6.60
CA GLN A 39 -13.11 6.99 -6.71
C GLN A 39 -13.01 6.07 -5.50
N ILE A 40 -14.17 5.66 -4.98
CA ILE A 40 -14.24 4.68 -3.91
C ILE A 40 -14.15 3.29 -4.54
N ILE A 41 -13.17 2.50 -4.09
CA ILE A 41 -12.99 1.11 -4.47
C ILE A 41 -13.83 0.26 -3.52
N ASP A 42 -14.88 -0.37 -4.05
CA ASP A 42 -15.75 -1.24 -3.29
C ASP A 42 -15.14 -2.65 -3.14
N VAL A 43 -14.34 -2.83 -2.08
CA VAL A 43 -13.84 -4.15 -1.68
C VAL A 43 -15.01 -4.98 -1.12
N ASP A 44 -15.86 -4.35 -0.28
CA ASP A 44 -17.16 -4.87 0.14
C ASP A 44 -18.26 -3.83 -0.15
N PRO A 45 -19.16 -4.08 -1.11
CA PRO A 45 -20.28 -3.19 -1.41
C PRO A 45 -21.23 -2.94 -0.22
N ALA A 46 -21.35 -3.91 0.69
CA ALA A 46 -22.14 -3.79 1.92
C ALA A 46 -21.32 -3.24 3.10
N GLY A 47 -20.06 -2.88 2.86
CA GLY A 47 -19.14 -2.37 3.86
C GLY A 47 -19.67 -1.13 4.58
N ASP A 48 -19.37 -1.04 5.87
CA ASP A 48 -19.76 0.00 6.81
C ASP A 48 -18.59 0.90 7.22
N VAL A 49 -17.41 0.72 6.60
CA VAL A 49 -16.22 1.56 6.80
C VAL A 49 -15.65 1.99 5.44
N ILE A 50 -15.20 3.24 5.38
CA ILE A 50 -14.37 3.77 4.28
C ILE A 50 -12.99 4.09 4.85
N LEU A 51 -11.97 3.37 4.39
CA LEU A 51 -10.57 3.67 4.67
C LEU A 51 -10.06 4.65 3.62
N THR A 52 -9.59 5.83 4.04
CA THR A 52 -8.80 6.72 3.19
C THR A 52 -7.33 6.45 3.47
N VAL A 53 -6.64 5.80 2.55
CA VAL A 53 -5.26 5.34 2.70
C VAL A 53 -4.33 6.18 1.84
N GLY A 54 -3.20 6.58 2.40
CA GLY A 54 -2.24 7.47 1.76
C GLY A 54 -2.58 8.94 1.95
N SER A 55 -1.59 9.80 1.72
CA SER A 55 -1.76 11.25 1.85
C SER A 55 -2.50 11.80 0.63
N GLU A 56 -3.56 12.59 0.86
CA GLU A 56 -4.29 13.30 -0.22
C GLU A 56 -3.40 14.26 -1.04
N LYS A 57 -2.20 14.59 -0.54
CA LYS A 57 -1.20 15.40 -1.24
C LYS A 57 -0.39 14.62 -2.28
N ASN A 58 -0.41 13.30 -2.18
CA ASN A 58 0.25 12.41 -3.11
C ASN A 58 -0.80 11.79 -4.04
N ASP A 59 -0.44 11.56 -5.30
CA ASP A 59 -1.33 10.93 -6.29
C ASP A 59 -1.62 9.45 -5.97
N ASP A 60 -0.99 8.88 -4.94
CA ASP A 60 -1.08 7.47 -4.55
C ASP A 60 -1.95 7.25 -3.29
N HIS A 61 -3.14 7.84 -3.26
CA HIS A 61 -4.13 7.63 -2.21
C HIS A 61 -5.33 6.84 -2.73
N ALA A 62 -5.95 6.03 -1.87
CA ALA A 62 -7.12 5.22 -2.21
C ALA A 62 -8.21 5.34 -1.14
N ARG A 63 -9.47 5.24 -1.58
CA ARG A 63 -10.63 5.15 -0.69
C ARG A 63 -11.23 3.76 -0.82
N LEU A 64 -11.11 2.94 0.22
CA LEU A 64 -11.52 1.54 0.22
C LEU A 64 -12.77 1.37 1.06
N ARG A 65 -13.86 0.89 0.45
CA ARG A 65 -15.06 0.50 1.19
C ARG A 65 -14.95 -0.96 1.64
N VAL A 66 -15.04 -1.18 2.95
CA VAL A 66 -14.72 -2.44 3.62
C VAL A 66 -15.68 -2.70 4.79
N SER A 67 -15.72 -3.95 5.27
CA SER A 67 -16.47 -4.34 6.45
C SER A 67 -15.65 -4.13 7.72
N SER A 68 -16.17 -3.33 8.66
CA SER A 68 -15.65 -3.18 10.02
C SER A 68 -15.51 -4.52 10.72
N LYS A 69 -16.47 -5.43 10.49
CA LYS A 69 -16.51 -6.75 11.13
C LYS A 69 -15.37 -7.63 10.66
N VAL A 70 -15.12 -7.66 9.35
CA VAL A 70 -14.01 -8.42 8.75
C VAL A 70 -12.67 -7.88 9.26
N LEU A 71 -12.46 -6.55 9.22
CA LEU A 71 -11.23 -5.93 9.72
C LEU A 71 -11.01 -6.21 11.21
N SER A 72 -12.07 -6.14 12.03
CA SER A 72 -11.99 -6.40 13.47
C SER A 72 -11.64 -7.86 13.79
N LEU A 73 -12.11 -8.80 12.97
CA LEU A 73 -11.78 -10.21 13.13
C LEU A 73 -10.32 -10.49 12.72
N ALA A 74 -9.84 -9.77 11.70
CA ALA A 74 -8.50 -9.94 11.16
C ALA A 74 -7.41 -9.21 11.96
N SER A 75 -7.75 -8.12 12.65
CA SER A 75 -6.79 -7.26 13.34
C SER A 75 -7.34 -6.72 14.67
N PRO A 76 -6.64 -6.94 15.78
CA PRO A 76 -6.97 -6.30 17.06
C PRO A 76 -6.81 -4.77 17.01
N VAL A 77 -5.89 -4.26 16.19
CA VAL A 77 -5.69 -2.81 16.00
C VAL A 77 -6.94 -2.21 15.35
N PHE A 78 -7.42 -2.80 14.25
CA PHE A 78 -8.64 -2.32 13.61
C PHE A 78 -9.88 -2.55 14.47
N ALA A 79 -9.97 -3.67 15.20
CA ALA A 79 -11.06 -3.91 16.16
C ALA A 79 -11.17 -2.78 17.20
N ALA A 80 -10.02 -2.25 17.61
CA ALA A 80 -9.98 -1.10 18.47
C ALA A 80 -10.38 0.17 17.67
N MET A 81 -9.78 0.43 16.49
CA MET A 81 -10.05 1.62 15.63
C MET A 81 -11.53 1.82 15.27
N VAL A 82 -12.24 0.75 14.95
CA VAL A 82 -13.68 0.80 14.61
C VAL A 82 -14.59 0.74 15.85
N SER A 83 -14.03 0.64 17.05
CA SER A 83 -14.81 0.61 18.28
C SER A 83 -15.50 1.96 18.52
N PRO A 84 -16.74 1.97 19.05
CA PRO A 84 -17.46 3.20 19.36
C PRO A 84 -16.72 4.17 20.29
N LYS A 85 -15.71 3.69 21.02
CA LYS A 85 -14.85 4.53 21.88
C LYS A 85 -14.03 5.55 21.08
N TRP A 86 -13.79 5.30 19.80
CA TRP A 86 -12.99 6.16 18.92
C TRP A 86 -13.77 6.67 17.71
N SER A 87 -15.07 6.36 17.62
CA SER A 87 -15.95 7.00 16.65
C SER A 87 -16.53 8.28 17.27
N ASP A 88 -16.17 9.44 16.73
CA ASP A 88 -16.80 10.72 17.09
C ASP A 88 -18.28 10.80 16.66
N SER A 89 -18.78 9.79 15.94
CA SER A 89 -20.19 9.64 15.57
C SER A 89 -20.97 8.91 16.66
N ALA A 90 -21.98 9.59 17.24
CA ALA A 90 -22.93 8.97 18.16
C ALA A 90 -23.79 7.86 17.50
N ASN A 91 -23.80 7.79 16.17
CA ASN A 91 -24.49 6.78 15.39
C ASN A 91 -23.56 5.60 15.08
N LYS A 92 -24.12 4.39 15.15
CA LYS A 92 -23.44 3.16 14.74
C LYS A 92 -23.24 3.19 13.23
N ALA A 93 -22.02 2.96 12.76
CA ALA A 93 -21.68 2.90 11.35
C ALA A 93 -22.59 1.90 10.61
N SER A 94 -22.97 2.26 9.38
CA SER A 94 -23.83 1.43 8.53
C SER A 94 -23.38 1.51 7.08
N SER A 95 -23.89 0.61 6.23
CA SER A 95 -23.64 0.70 4.79
C SER A 95 -24.17 2.02 4.18
N SER A 96 -25.28 2.58 4.68
CA SER A 96 -25.79 3.88 4.18
C SER A 96 -25.00 5.08 4.70
N GLU A 97 -24.38 4.95 5.88
CA GLU A 97 -23.60 6.00 6.53
C GLU A 97 -22.32 5.35 7.11
N PRO A 98 -21.32 5.08 6.26
CA PRO A 98 -20.12 4.36 6.66
C PRO A 98 -19.21 5.24 7.51
N GLN A 99 -18.51 4.61 8.46
CA GLN A 99 -17.49 5.29 9.25
C GLN A 99 -16.25 5.56 8.41
N HIS A 100 -15.72 6.77 8.48
CA HIS A 100 -14.50 7.14 7.78
C HIS A 100 -13.28 7.01 8.70
N ILE A 101 -12.23 6.32 8.23
CA ILE A 101 -10.96 6.17 8.92
C ILE A 101 -9.85 6.63 7.98
N SER A 102 -9.01 7.56 8.43
CA SER A 102 -7.89 8.09 7.64
C SER A 102 -6.56 7.48 8.07
N LEU A 103 -5.78 7.02 7.09
CA LEU A 103 -4.49 6.33 7.22
C LEU A 103 -3.45 7.00 6.30
N PRO A 104 -3.05 8.27 6.59
CA PRO A 104 -2.29 9.09 5.65
C PRO A 104 -0.83 8.67 5.45
N GLU A 105 -0.29 7.87 6.37
CA GLU A 105 1.11 7.41 6.36
C GLU A 105 1.29 6.05 5.70
N ASP A 106 0.19 5.38 5.33
CA ASP A 106 0.21 4.02 4.82
C ASP A 106 0.12 4.00 3.29
N ASP A 107 0.79 3.04 2.69
CA ASP A 107 0.75 2.82 1.24
C ASP A 107 -0.61 2.25 0.82
N SER A 108 -1.25 2.90 -0.16
CA SER A 108 -2.60 2.57 -0.62
C SER A 108 -2.67 1.18 -1.28
N SER A 109 -1.72 0.88 -2.18
CA SER A 109 -1.72 -0.34 -2.99
C SER A 109 -1.54 -1.63 -2.16
N PRO A 110 -0.59 -1.72 -1.20
CA PRO A 110 -0.47 -2.87 -0.30
C PRO A 110 -1.67 -3.02 0.63
N MET A 111 -2.23 -1.91 1.14
CA MET A 111 -3.42 -1.94 1.99
C MET A 111 -4.65 -2.45 1.24
N GLU A 112 -4.84 -2.02 -0.01
CA GLU A 112 -5.91 -2.52 -0.88
C GLU A 112 -5.81 -4.03 -1.05
N TRP A 113 -4.62 -4.55 -1.37
CA TRP A 113 -4.41 -5.98 -1.54
C TRP A 113 -4.69 -6.79 -0.27
N ILE A 114 -4.26 -6.28 0.90
CA ILE A 114 -4.62 -6.86 2.20
C ILE A 114 -6.15 -6.87 2.36
N CYS A 115 -6.83 -5.75 2.10
CA CYS A 115 -8.28 -5.66 2.25
C CYS A 115 -9.01 -6.64 1.32
N GLN A 116 -8.57 -6.78 0.06
CA GLN A 116 -9.12 -7.75 -0.89
C GLN A 116 -9.00 -9.18 -0.37
N ILE A 117 -7.83 -9.55 0.20
CA ILE A 117 -7.63 -10.86 0.83
C ILE A 117 -8.58 -11.10 1.99
N LEU A 118 -8.65 -10.14 2.92
CA LEU A 118 -9.48 -10.28 4.12
C LEU A 118 -10.97 -10.43 3.78
N HIS A 119 -11.40 -9.82 2.68
CA HIS A 119 -12.78 -9.89 2.17
C HIS A 119 -12.99 -11.00 1.13
N PHE A 120 -12.04 -11.92 0.97
CA PHE A 120 -12.15 -13.10 0.09
C PHE A 120 -12.52 -12.75 -1.36
N ARG A 121 -11.90 -11.72 -1.93
CA ARG A 121 -12.08 -11.40 -3.36
C ARG A 121 -11.47 -12.50 -4.23
N GLU A 122 -12.10 -12.79 -5.38
CA GLU A 122 -11.72 -13.91 -6.24
C GLU A 122 -10.51 -13.60 -7.15
N ASP A 123 -10.35 -12.34 -7.59
CA ASP A 123 -9.35 -11.93 -8.59
C ASP A 123 -8.06 -11.34 -7.98
N ILE A 124 -7.55 -11.95 -6.91
CA ILE A 124 -6.37 -11.43 -6.20
C ILE A 124 -5.09 -11.92 -6.90
N SER A 125 -4.36 -10.99 -7.51
CA SER A 125 -3.06 -11.30 -8.12
C SER A 125 -2.02 -11.71 -7.08
N THR A 126 -1.37 -12.85 -7.30
CA THR A 126 -0.21 -13.35 -6.53
C THR A 126 1.14 -13.02 -7.18
N ASN A 127 1.14 -12.37 -8.35
CA ASN A 127 2.37 -11.90 -8.98
C ASN A 127 2.80 -10.56 -8.36
N LYS A 128 3.40 -10.65 -7.17
CA LYS A 128 3.90 -9.50 -6.40
C LYS A 128 5.41 -9.59 -6.23
N ASP A 129 6.09 -8.48 -6.43
CA ASP A 129 7.54 -8.40 -6.24
C ASP A 129 7.93 -8.24 -4.77
N ILE A 130 9.22 -8.36 -4.49
CA ILE A 130 9.75 -8.29 -3.12
C ILE A 130 9.47 -6.92 -2.48
N PRO A 131 9.71 -5.77 -3.14
CA PRO A 131 9.37 -4.46 -2.57
C PRO A 131 7.91 -4.34 -2.15
N PHE A 132 6.95 -4.80 -2.98
CA PHE A 132 5.54 -4.80 -2.60
C PHE A 132 5.27 -5.65 -1.36
N LEU A 133 5.85 -6.85 -1.30
CA LEU A 133 5.69 -7.75 -0.16
C LEU A 133 6.36 -7.23 1.12
N VAL A 134 7.42 -6.41 1.00
CA VAL A 134 7.99 -5.69 2.15
C VAL A 134 6.99 -4.68 2.71
N SER A 135 6.33 -3.87 1.88
CA SER A 135 5.28 -2.95 2.35
C SER A 135 4.09 -3.72 2.97
N VAL A 136 3.69 -4.85 2.39
CA VAL A 136 2.68 -5.74 3.00
C VAL A 136 3.14 -6.23 4.38
N ALA A 137 4.40 -6.65 4.53
CA ALA A 137 4.95 -7.10 5.80
C ALA A 137 4.98 -5.97 6.84
N GLN A 138 5.29 -4.73 6.45
CA GLN A 138 5.23 -3.56 7.34
C GLN A 138 3.80 -3.31 7.84
N LEU A 139 2.80 -3.33 6.95
CA LEU A 139 1.40 -3.19 7.34
C LEU A 139 0.93 -4.33 8.23
N CYS A 140 1.34 -5.56 7.93
CA CYS A 140 1.03 -6.72 8.77
C CYS A 140 1.67 -6.58 10.16
N ASP A 141 2.89 -6.06 10.26
CA ASP A 141 3.53 -5.77 11.54
C ASP A 141 2.74 -4.71 12.33
N LYS A 142 2.46 -3.57 11.68
CA LYS A 142 1.75 -2.41 12.25
C LYS A 142 0.33 -2.74 12.72
N TYR A 143 -0.47 -3.41 11.89
CA TYR A 143 -1.89 -3.67 12.15
C TYR A 143 -2.19 -5.09 12.62
N ASP A 144 -1.18 -5.95 12.70
CA ASP A 144 -1.35 -7.33 13.15
C ASP A 144 -2.20 -8.24 12.24
N PHE A 145 -2.06 -8.08 10.93
CA PHE A 145 -2.73 -8.92 9.91
C PHE A 145 -2.00 -10.24 9.59
N LYS A 146 -0.99 -10.65 10.37
CA LYS A 146 -0.08 -11.75 9.98
C LYS A 146 -0.81 -13.07 9.68
N PRO A 147 -1.74 -13.57 10.52
CA PRO A 147 -2.33 -14.89 10.31
C PRO A 147 -3.08 -15.07 8.98
N PRO A 148 -4.02 -14.16 8.59
CA PRO A 148 -4.74 -14.31 7.31
C PRO A 148 -3.88 -14.03 6.08
N ILE A 149 -2.84 -13.19 6.19
CA ILE A 149 -2.02 -12.77 5.05
C ILE A 149 -0.86 -13.74 4.75
N LYS A 150 -0.34 -14.46 5.76
CA LYS A 150 0.80 -15.38 5.61
C LYS A 150 0.68 -16.36 4.44
N PRO A 151 -0.46 -17.07 4.21
CA PRO A 151 -0.56 -18.02 3.11
C PRO A 151 -0.37 -17.35 1.74
N TRP A 152 -0.90 -16.13 1.57
CA TRP A 152 -0.81 -15.37 0.32
C TRP A 152 0.60 -14.90 0.03
N VAL A 153 1.32 -14.41 1.06
CA VAL A 153 2.74 -14.08 0.92
C VAL A 153 3.56 -15.30 0.52
N GLY A 154 3.25 -16.47 1.10
CA GLY A 154 3.85 -17.74 0.68
C GLY A 154 3.67 -18.00 -0.82
N LEU A 155 2.43 -17.91 -1.32
CA LEU A 155 2.12 -18.10 -2.75
C LEU A 155 2.86 -17.11 -3.66
N CYS A 156 2.98 -15.85 -3.26
CA CYS A 156 3.74 -14.84 -4.01
C CYS A 156 5.24 -15.15 -4.07
N LEU A 157 5.79 -15.78 -3.02
CA LEU A 157 7.21 -16.11 -2.91
C LEU A 157 7.59 -17.46 -3.53
N GLU A 158 6.64 -18.35 -3.82
CA GLU A 158 6.93 -19.66 -4.42
C GLU A 158 7.78 -19.57 -5.72
N PRO A 159 7.48 -18.67 -6.68
CA PRO A 159 8.33 -18.49 -7.87
C PRO A 159 9.75 -18.02 -7.52
N ALA A 160 9.88 -17.19 -6.48
CA ALA A 160 11.14 -16.64 -6.02
C ALA A 160 12.00 -17.69 -5.31
N LYS A 161 11.42 -18.60 -4.52
CA LYS A 161 12.13 -19.73 -3.89
C LYS A 161 12.81 -20.65 -4.89
N ILE A 162 12.23 -20.79 -6.09
CA ILE A 162 12.78 -21.59 -7.18
C ILE A 162 14.00 -20.90 -7.82
N THR A 163 14.10 -19.56 -7.74
CA THR A 163 15.14 -18.77 -8.42
C THR A 163 16.24 -18.24 -7.49
N THR A 164 15.96 -18.01 -6.20
CA THR A 164 16.90 -17.40 -5.23
C THR A 164 18.11 -18.26 -4.86
N PHE A 165 18.13 -19.54 -5.25
CA PHE A 165 19.33 -20.37 -5.14
C PHE A 165 20.50 -19.92 -6.06
N ASN A 166 20.29 -18.96 -6.97
CA ASN A 166 21.31 -18.55 -7.95
C ASN A 166 21.53 -17.03 -8.04
N VAL A 167 21.85 -16.34 -6.93
CA VAL A 167 22.27 -14.91 -6.89
C VAL A 167 21.10 -13.91 -6.83
N GLY A 168 20.54 -13.71 -5.62
CA GLY A 168 19.66 -12.57 -5.34
C GLY A 168 20.45 -11.28 -5.13
N LYS A 169 19.92 -10.13 -5.57
CA LYS A 169 20.50 -8.81 -5.23
C LYS A 169 20.41 -8.58 -3.72
N GLU A 170 21.35 -7.83 -3.13
CA GLU A 170 21.37 -7.54 -1.68
C GLU A 170 20.03 -6.95 -1.17
N ALA A 171 19.41 -6.06 -1.96
CA ALA A 171 18.11 -5.48 -1.64
C ALA A 171 16.99 -6.55 -1.57
N ASP A 172 17.00 -7.52 -2.48
CA ASP A 172 16.04 -8.61 -2.51
C ASP A 172 16.23 -9.54 -1.30
N LEU A 173 17.48 -9.85 -0.95
CA LEU A 173 17.80 -10.66 0.23
C LEU A 173 17.40 -9.97 1.53
N THR A 174 17.62 -8.66 1.63
CA THR A 174 17.20 -7.87 2.80
C THR A 174 15.67 -7.84 2.92
N GLY A 175 14.97 -7.64 1.80
CA GLY A 175 13.51 -7.68 1.76
C GLY A 175 12.95 -9.05 2.17
N LEU A 176 13.51 -10.14 1.62
CA LEU A 176 13.12 -11.50 1.97
C LEU A 176 13.42 -11.83 3.45
N MET A 177 14.55 -11.38 3.98
CA MET A 177 14.86 -11.52 5.41
C MET A 177 13.84 -10.78 6.29
N PHE A 178 13.46 -9.56 5.92
CA PHE A 178 12.43 -8.82 6.66
C PHE A 178 11.06 -9.51 6.60
N ILE A 179 10.59 -9.85 5.40
CA ILE A 179 9.31 -10.54 5.19
C ILE A 179 9.26 -11.84 6.00
N SER A 180 10.30 -12.67 5.90
CA SER A 180 10.37 -13.95 6.62
C SER A 180 10.44 -13.78 8.13
N SER A 181 11.05 -12.71 8.64
CA SER A 181 11.07 -12.39 10.07
C SER A 181 9.66 -12.06 10.61
N VAL A 182 8.87 -11.29 9.84
CA VAL A 182 7.49 -10.92 10.19
C VAL A 182 6.57 -12.14 10.17
N PHE A 183 6.65 -12.95 9.12
CA PHE A 183 5.76 -14.12 8.94
C PHE A 183 6.26 -15.40 9.61
N ARG A 184 7.40 -15.37 10.32
CA ARG A 184 8.02 -16.54 10.97
C ARG A 184 8.25 -17.69 9.98
N ASP A 185 8.84 -17.37 8.84
CA ASP A 185 9.33 -18.35 7.87
C ASP A 185 10.82 -18.58 8.10
N SER A 186 11.15 -19.58 8.91
CA SER A 186 12.54 -19.85 9.31
C SER A 186 13.46 -20.25 8.15
N GLU A 187 12.93 -20.94 7.12
CA GLU A 187 13.72 -21.42 6.00
C GLU A 187 14.15 -20.28 5.09
N THR A 188 13.19 -19.43 4.72
CA THR A 188 13.46 -18.22 3.93
C THR A 188 14.36 -17.27 4.72
N PHE A 189 14.11 -17.09 6.03
CA PHE A 189 14.95 -16.24 6.89
C PHE A 189 16.41 -16.71 6.93
N TRP A 190 16.63 -18.00 7.14
CA TRP A 190 17.97 -18.59 7.15
C TRP A 190 18.66 -18.39 5.80
N SER A 191 17.98 -18.74 4.70
CA SER A 191 18.56 -18.66 3.36
C SER A 191 18.93 -17.23 2.97
N SER A 192 18.05 -16.26 3.25
CA SER A 192 18.29 -14.85 2.96
C SER A 192 19.39 -14.25 3.83
N SER A 193 19.39 -14.55 5.14
CA SER A 193 20.43 -14.05 6.05
C SER A 193 21.81 -14.64 5.75
N ALA A 194 21.88 -15.94 5.41
CA ALA A 194 23.11 -16.56 4.93
C ALA A 194 23.62 -15.87 3.66
N GLY A 195 22.75 -15.67 2.66
CA GLY A 195 23.10 -14.96 1.42
C GLY A 195 23.71 -13.58 1.66
N LEU A 196 23.13 -12.80 2.58
CA LEU A 196 23.67 -11.49 2.98
C LEU A 196 25.04 -11.61 3.67
N LEU A 197 25.21 -12.56 4.58
CA LEU A 197 26.48 -12.78 5.30
C LEU A 197 27.60 -13.22 4.36
N TYR A 198 27.30 -14.04 3.34
CA TYR A 198 28.25 -14.46 2.32
C TYR A 198 28.61 -13.34 1.32
N ALA A 199 27.72 -12.36 1.13
CA ALA A 199 27.97 -11.20 0.29
C ALA A 199 28.94 -10.19 0.94
N ILE A 200 29.14 -10.26 2.26
CA ILE A 200 30.15 -9.46 2.96
C ILE A 200 31.53 -10.07 2.68
N PRO A 201 32.45 -9.34 2.00
CA PRO A 201 33.83 -9.79 1.89
C PRO A 201 34.49 -9.66 3.26
N VAL A 202 34.58 -10.78 3.98
CA VAL A 202 35.32 -10.90 5.23
C VAL A 202 36.73 -11.39 4.89
N PRO A 203 37.79 -10.56 5.02
CA PRO A 203 39.13 -10.90 4.53
C PRO A 203 39.72 -12.20 5.09
N ASP A 204 39.22 -12.71 6.21
CA ASP A 204 39.80 -13.84 6.94
C ASP A 204 38.78 -14.94 7.36
N LEU A 205 37.53 -14.92 6.88
CA LEU A 205 36.52 -15.90 7.31
C LEU A 205 36.21 -16.94 6.22
N VAL A 206 36.69 -18.16 6.43
CA VAL A 206 36.30 -19.32 5.62
C VAL A 206 35.03 -19.93 6.22
N TYR A 207 33.88 -19.64 5.60
CA TYR A 207 32.65 -20.34 5.91
C TYR A 207 32.70 -21.77 5.37
N ARG A 208 32.48 -22.78 6.23
CA ARG A 208 32.33 -24.18 5.81
C ARG A 208 30.87 -24.59 6.02
N CYS A 209 30.13 -24.74 4.93
CA CYS A 209 28.75 -25.25 4.96
C CYS A 209 28.80 -26.78 4.97
N GLU A 210 28.46 -27.41 6.09
CA GLU A 210 28.21 -28.86 6.10
C GLU A 210 26.76 -29.10 5.68
N LEU A 211 26.54 -29.25 4.37
CA LEU A 211 25.31 -29.79 3.83
C LEU A 211 25.18 -31.24 4.30
N GLY A 212 24.14 -31.54 5.08
CA GLY A 212 23.82 -32.90 5.49
C GLY A 212 23.72 -33.85 4.29
N SER A 213 24.72 -34.71 4.16
CA SER A 213 24.83 -36.03 3.47
C SER A 213 24.28 -36.27 2.06
N ARG A 214 23.35 -35.46 1.52
CA ARG A 214 22.69 -35.71 0.21
C ARG A 214 23.07 -34.73 -0.89
N ALA A 215 23.71 -33.61 -0.58
CA ALA A 215 24.13 -32.61 -1.57
C ALA A 215 25.65 -32.56 -1.81
N ALA A 216 26.44 -33.39 -1.13
CA ALA A 216 27.90 -33.35 -1.16
C ALA A 216 28.54 -33.79 -2.50
N THR A 217 27.78 -34.36 -3.45
CA THR A 217 28.35 -34.98 -4.64
C THR A 217 28.66 -34.01 -5.80
N LEU A 218 28.36 -32.71 -5.68
CA LEU A 218 28.51 -31.76 -6.80
C LEU A 218 29.58 -30.68 -6.59
N LEU A 219 30.27 -30.64 -5.44
CA LEU A 219 31.24 -29.58 -5.12
C LEU A 219 32.70 -30.06 -4.98
N GLU A 220 32.98 -31.36 -5.07
CA GLU A 220 34.35 -31.86 -4.82
C GLU A 220 35.34 -31.65 -5.98
N ASP A 221 34.89 -31.23 -7.17
CA ASP A 221 35.79 -31.10 -8.33
C ASP A 221 36.57 -29.78 -8.40
N ASN A 222 36.30 -28.80 -7.54
CA ASN A 222 36.99 -27.52 -7.56
C ASN A 222 37.38 -27.05 -6.15
N ALA A 223 38.55 -27.47 -5.67
CA ALA A 223 39.61 -26.57 -5.18
C ALA A 223 40.55 -27.29 -4.18
N PHE A 224 41.75 -27.54 -4.67
CA PHE A 224 42.95 -27.91 -3.92
C PHE A 224 43.58 -26.66 -3.28
N GLY A 225 43.90 -26.65 -1.98
CA GLY A 225 44.88 -25.69 -1.47
C GLY A 225 44.82 -25.29 0.01
N LYS A 226 45.62 -26.00 0.82
CA LYS A 226 46.36 -25.57 2.03
C LYS A 226 45.61 -25.09 3.29
N ARG A 227 45.89 -25.85 4.37
CA ARG A 227 45.65 -25.55 5.79
C ARG A 227 46.48 -24.35 6.27
N THR A 228 45.83 -23.43 6.98
CA THR A 228 46.38 -22.72 8.13
C THR A 228 45.32 -22.59 9.21
N SER A 229 45.76 -22.50 10.47
CA SER A 229 45.00 -22.65 11.71
C SER A 229 43.86 -21.63 11.86
N ASN A 230 42.61 -22.11 11.90
CA ASN A 230 41.43 -21.26 12.05
C ASN A 230 40.81 -21.41 13.45
N HIS A 231 40.54 -20.28 14.11
CA HIS A 231 39.47 -20.20 15.10
C HIS A 231 38.16 -20.52 14.38
N SER A 232 37.61 -21.69 14.67
CA SER A 232 36.43 -22.23 14.02
C SER A 232 35.22 -21.89 14.90
N VAL A 233 34.30 -21.07 14.41
CA VAL A 233 32.97 -20.95 15.02
C VAL A 233 32.08 -21.98 14.33
N VAL A 234 31.78 -23.05 15.06
CA VAL A 234 30.86 -24.10 14.62
C VAL A 234 29.47 -23.71 15.11
N ILE A 235 28.55 -23.44 14.20
CA ILE A 235 27.12 -23.33 14.51
C ILE A 235 26.49 -24.64 14.04
N ALA A 236 26.14 -25.50 14.99
CA ALA A 236 25.45 -26.76 14.71
C ALA A 236 23.96 -26.50 14.41
N CYS A 237 23.44 -27.22 13.41
CA CYS A 237 22.05 -27.20 12.96
C CYS A 237 21.07 -27.72 14.02
#